data_AF-A0A7V2UMT7-F1
#
_entry.id   AF-A0A7V2UMT7-F1
#
_cell.length_a   1.000
_cell.length_b   1.000
_cell.length_c   1.000
_cell.angle_alpha   90.00
_cell.angle_beta   90.00
_cell.angle_gamma   90.00
#
_symmetry.space_group_name_H-M   'P 1'
#
loop_
_entity.id
_entity.type
_entity.pdbx_description
1 polymer ?
#
loop_
_entity_poly.entity_id
_entity_poly.type
_entity_poly.pdbx_seq_one_letter_code
_entity_poly.pdbx_strand_id
1 'polypeptide(L)'
;MNRRSLTPNYRQQGVALVMALLLVAVVTVLASAILWRVDVWVTQVNVLRDARQAHRLVMGGVDWARSVLYDRQRKRIGKDHLGEAWATRVPPIPVAGGEISG
;
A
#
# COMPACT_ATOMS: atom_id res chain seq x y z
N MET A 1 27.44 73.57 9.07
CA MET A 1 26.91 72.34 9.70
C MET A 1 26.23 71.48 8.65
N ASN A 2 26.76 70.27 8.41
CA ASN A 2 26.37 69.35 7.33
C ASN A 2 24.97 68.76 7.54
N ARG A 3 24.13 68.83 6.52
CA ARG A 3 22.85 68.11 6.43
C ARG A 3 23.13 66.68 5.96
N ARG A 4 22.86 65.68 6.81
CA ARG A 4 22.92 64.26 6.44
C ARG A 4 21.73 63.93 5.54
N SER A 5 21.99 63.57 4.29
CA SER A 5 21.01 63.06 3.34
C SER A 5 20.63 61.62 3.69
N LEU A 6 19.40 61.39 4.16
CA LEU A 6 18.78 60.07 4.26
C LEU A 6 18.24 59.72 2.87
N THR A 7 18.93 58.85 2.14
CA THR A 7 18.40 58.31 0.87
C THR A 7 17.34 57.26 1.19
N PRO A 8 16.10 57.42 0.71
CA PRO A 8 15.06 56.47 1.04
C PRO A 8 15.10 55.27 0.06
N ASN A 9 15.25 54.07 0.60
CA ASN A 9 15.41 52.81 -0.15
C ASN A 9 14.05 52.26 -0.62
N TYR A 10 13.40 52.94 -1.57
CA TYR A 10 12.06 52.56 -2.08
C TYR A 10 12.06 51.82 -3.42
N ARG A 11 13.08 51.01 -3.74
CA ARG A 11 13.18 50.38 -5.07
C ARG A 11 13.49 48.88 -5.10
N GLN A 12 13.40 48.16 -3.98
CA GLN A 12 13.69 46.72 -3.95
C GLN A 12 12.50 45.82 -3.62
N GLN A 13 11.34 46.37 -3.23
CA GLN A 13 10.18 45.56 -2.80
C GLN A 13 9.52 44.78 -3.95
N GLY A 14 9.42 45.38 -5.14
CA GLY A 14 8.82 44.71 -6.30
C GLY A 14 9.66 43.53 -6.80
N VAL A 15 10.98 43.71 -6.87
CA VAL A 15 11.92 42.65 -7.28
C VAL A 15 11.93 41.50 -6.27
N ALA A 16 11.89 41.81 -4.98
CA ALA A 16 11.85 40.79 -3.93
C ALA A 16 10.61 39.89 -4.02
N LEU A 17 9.44 40.47 -4.27
CA LEU A 17 8.19 39.71 -4.42
C LEU A 17 8.24 38.79 -5.65
N VAL A 18 8.73 39.29 -6.78
CA VAL A 18 8.87 38.48 -8.00
C VAL A 18 9.84 37.31 -7.76
N MET A 19 10.97 37.56 -7.11
CA MET A 19 11.92 36.49 -6.76
C MET A 19 11.31 35.45 -5.81
N ALA A 20 10.52 35.89 -4.82
CA ALA A 20 9.81 34.99 -3.92
C ALA A 20 8.81 34.11 -4.68
N LEU A 21 8.01 34.69 -5.57
CA LEU A 21 7.05 33.94 -6.39
C LEU A 21 7.72 32.96 -7.33
N LEU A 22 8.85 33.35 -7.96
CA LEU A 22 9.64 32.44 -8.79
C LEU A 22 10.19 31.27 -7.99
N LEU A 23 10.74 31.53 -6.79
CA LEU A 23 11.25 30.47 -5.92
C LEU A 23 10.13 29.52 -5.49
N VAL A 24 8.98 30.06 -5.07
CA VAL A 24 7.81 29.25 -4.72
C VAL A 24 7.34 28.41 -5.90
N ALA A 25 7.27 28.98 -7.11
CA ALA A 25 6.90 28.24 -8.30
C ALA A 25 7.85 27.06 -8.57
N VAL A 26 9.17 27.30 -8.50
CA VAL A 26 10.18 26.25 -8.68
C VAL A 26 10.05 25.17 -7.60
N VAL A 27 9.94 25.57 -6.33
CA VAL A 27 9.76 24.63 -5.21
C VAL A 27 8.48 23.82 -5.38
N THR A 28 7.40 24.43 -5.86
CA THR A 28 6.11 23.75 -6.09
C THR A 28 6.23 22.70 -7.19
N VAL A 29 6.91 23.00 -8.30
CA VAL A 29 7.15 22.03 -9.37
C VAL A 29 8.00 20.86 -8.86
N LEU A 30 9.05 21.14 -8.10
CA LEU A 30 9.90 20.10 -7.49
C LEU A 30 9.11 19.23 -6.51
N ALA A 31 8.31 19.85 -5.63
CA ALA A 31 7.45 19.16 -4.69
C ALA A 31 6.45 18.27 -5.41
N SER A 32 5.79 18.76 -6.47
CA SER A 32 4.87 17.98 -7.29
C SER A 32 5.57 16.77 -7.93
N ALA A 33 6.79 16.95 -8.44
CA ALA A 33 7.57 15.86 -9.03
C ALA A 33 7.96 14.80 -7.98
N ILE A 34 8.30 15.21 -6.75
CA ILE A 34 8.58 14.30 -5.64
C ILE A 34 7.31 13.54 -5.23
N LEU A 35 6.19 14.24 -5.06
CA LEU A 35 4.92 13.63 -4.66
C LEU A 35 4.47 12.55 -5.65
N TRP A 36 4.61 12.79 -6.95
CA TRP A 36 4.32 11.79 -7.96
C TRP A 36 5.18 10.53 -7.82
N ARG A 37 6.48 10.67 -7.51
CA ARG A 37 7.37 9.53 -7.27
C ARG A 37 7.03 8.77 -5.99
N VAL A 38 6.64 9.50 -4.94
CA VAL A 38 6.20 8.90 -3.67
C VAL A 38 4.95 8.05 -3.88
N ASP A 39 3.96 8.55 -4.64
CA ASP A 39 2.72 7.84 -4.93
C ASP A 39 2.96 6.52 -5.68
N VAL A 40 3.84 6.54 -6.68
CA VAL A 40 4.26 5.32 -7.42
C VAL A 40 4.90 4.30 -6.47
N TRP A 41 5.79 4.74 -5.58
CA TRP A 41 6.48 3.85 -4.64
C TRP A 41 5.51 3.23 -3.62
N VAL A 42 4.61 4.03 -3.05
CA VAL A 42 3.58 3.55 -2.09
C VAL A 42 2.70 2.49 -2.73
N THR A 43 2.26 2.71 -3.97
CA THR A 43 1.44 1.75 -4.71
C THR A 43 2.16 0.41 -4.88
N GLN A 44 3.45 0.41 -5.24
CA GLN A 44 4.23 -0.82 -5.39
C GLN A 44 4.39 -1.58 -4.07
N VAL A 45 4.65 -0.87 -2.97
CA VAL A 45 4.80 -1.48 -1.64
C VAL A 45 3.48 -2.13 -1.20
N ASN A 46 2.35 -1.48 -1.45
CA ASN A 46 1.03 -2.02 -1.13
C ASN A 46 0.75 -3.30 -1.92
N VAL A 47 0.99 -3.31 -3.24
CA VAL A 47 0.81 -4.51 -4.07
C VAL A 47 1.65 -5.69 -3.56
N LEU A 48 2.91 -5.45 -3.21
CA LEU A 48 3.79 -6.50 -2.70
C LEU A 48 3.34 -6.99 -1.31
N ARG A 49 2.84 -6.09 -0.46
CA ARG A 49 2.29 -6.43 0.86
C ARG A 49 1.05 -7.31 0.72
N ASP A 50 0.15 -6.95 -0.18
CA ASP A 50 -1.10 -7.70 -0.44
C ASP A 50 -0.81 -9.10 -0.96
N ALA A 51 0.13 -9.23 -1.90
CA ALA A 51 0.58 -10.53 -2.39
C ALA A 51 1.15 -11.43 -1.27
N ARG A 52 1.92 -10.87 -0.33
CA ARG A 52 2.43 -11.61 0.84
C ARG A 52 1.32 -12.02 1.81
N GLN A 53 0.30 -11.18 1.99
CA GLN A 53 -0.86 -11.52 2.82
C GLN A 53 -1.67 -12.67 2.21
N ALA A 54 -1.93 -12.59 0.90
CA ALA A 54 -2.61 -13.66 0.16
C ALA A 54 -1.84 -14.99 0.23
N HIS A 55 -0.52 -14.97 0.08
CA HIS A 55 0.29 -16.18 0.19
C HIS A 55 0.18 -16.84 1.58
N ARG A 56 0.15 -16.05 2.66
CA ARG A 56 -0.06 -16.59 4.01
C ARG A 56 -1.45 -17.21 4.19
N LEU A 57 -2.48 -16.61 3.59
CA LEU A 57 -3.84 -17.17 3.61
C LEU A 57 -3.89 -18.53 2.89
N VAL A 58 -3.24 -18.65 1.73
CA VAL A 58 -3.15 -19.90 0.97
C VAL A 58 -2.44 -20.99 1.79
N MET A 59 -1.29 -20.66 2.38
CA MET A 59 -0.54 -21.61 3.22
C MET A 59 -1.36 -22.06 4.45
N GLY A 60 -2.09 -21.14 5.09
CA GLY A 60 -3.02 -21.48 6.18
C GLY A 60 -4.12 -22.45 5.73
N GLY A 61 -4.66 -22.27 4.52
CA GLY A 61 -5.64 -23.20 3.93
C GLY A 61 -5.05 -24.59 3.68
N VAL A 62 -3.81 -24.67 3.20
CA VAL A 62 -3.09 -25.95 3.00
C VAL A 62 -2.84 -26.67 4.34
N ASP A 63 -2.42 -25.93 5.37
CA ASP A 63 -2.16 -26.50 6.69
C ASP A 63 -3.45 -26.98 7.36
N TRP A 64 -4.55 -26.24 7.21
CA TRP A 64 -5.88 -26.69 7.62
C TRP A 64 -6.28 -27.98 6.90
N ALA A 65 -6.16 -28.05 5.57
CA ALA A 65 -6.48 -29.26 4.80
C ALA A 65 -5.65 -30.46 5.25
N ARG A 66 -4.35 -30.26 5.53
CA ARG A 66 -3.47 -31.31 6.07
C ARG A 66 -3.95 -31.78 7.45
N SER A 67 -4.39 -30.87 8.32
CA SER A 67 -4.91 -31.23 9.65
C SER A 67 -6.16 -32.12 9.57
N VAL A 68 -7.08 -31.81 8.64
CA VAL A 68 -8.32 -32.58 8.40
C VAL A 68 -7.98 -34.01 7.97
N LEU A 69 -7.03 -34.15 7.04
CA LEU A 69 -6.56 -35.46 6.57
C LEU A 69 -5.82 -36.24 7.68
N TYR A 70 -5.04 -35.55 8.50
CA TYR A 70 -4.29 -36.17 9.60
C TYR A 70 -5.20 -36.68 10.73
N ASP A 71 -6.20 -35.89 11.13
CA ASP A 71 -7.21 -36.31 12.11
C ASP A 71 -7.97 -37.55 11.63
N ARG A 72 -8.32 -37.57 10.34
CA ARG A 72 -8.93 -38.74 9.69
C ARG A 72 -8.03 -39.97 9.73
N GLN A 73 -6.75 -39.83 9.37
CA GLN A 73 -5.78 -40.92 9.43
C GLN A 73 -5.67 -41.50 10.85
N ARG A 74 -5.62 -40.63 11.87
CA ARG A 74 -5.57 -41.06 13.28
C ARG A 74 -6.82 -41.81 13.72
N LYS A 75 -8.00 -41.45 13.21
CA LYS A 75 -9.27 -42.09 13.56
C LYS A 75 -9.52 -43.43 12.83
N ARG A 76 -8.67 -43.84 11.87
CA ARG A 76 -8.77 -45.09 11.07
C ARG A 76 -10.20 -45.37 10.55
N ILE A 77 -10.90 -44.33 10.10
CA ILE A 77 -12.28 -44.43 9.63
C ILE A 77 -12.29 -45.01 8.21
N GLY A 78 -12.57 -46.31 8.07
CA GLY A 78 -13.09 -46.94 6.85
C GLY A 78 -12.31 -46.72 5.53
N LYS A 79 -12.92 -47.11 4.40
CA LYS A 79 -12.42 -46.77 3.05
C LYS A 79 -12.87 -45.35 2.67
N ASP A 80 -12.04 -44.62 1.93
CA ASP A 80 -12.34 -43.29 1.38
C ASP A 80 -13.66 -43.27 0.59
N HIS A 81 -14.51 -42.27 0.85
CA HIS A 81 -15.75 -42.07 0.11
C HIS A 81 -16.16 -40.59 0.02
N LEU A 82 -16.88 -40.21 -1.05
CA LEU A 82 -17.22 -38.82 -1.38
C LEU A 82 -18.15 -38.09 -0.39
N GLY A 83 -18.72 -38.80 0.58
CA GLY A 83 -19.52 -38.21 1.66
C GLY A 83 -18.71 -37.62 2.82
N GLU A 84 -17.37 -37.62 2.75
CA GLU A 84 -16.50 -37.16 3.82
C GLU A 84 -16.26 -35.65 3.77
N ALA A 85 -15.94 -35.04 4.92
CA ALA A 85 -15.79 -33.59 5.06
C ALA A 85 -14.73 -32.98 4.13
N TRP A 86 -13.72 -33.74 3.73
CA TRP A 86 -12.68 -33.31 2.78
C TRP A 86 -13.15 -33.33 1.32
N ALA A 87 -14.21 -34.07 0.99
CA ALA A 87 -14.79 -34.16 -0.35
C ALA A 87 -15.94 -33.16 -0.59
N THR A 88 -16.30 -32.39 0.44
CA THR A 88 -17.32 -31.34 0.34
C THR A 88 -16.69 -30.05 -0.16
N ARG A 89 -17.28 -29.44 -1.19
CA ARG A 89 -16.81 -28.16 -1.73
C ARG A 89 -16.87 -27.09 -0.64
N VAL A 90 -15.76 -26.40 -0.40
CA VAL A 90 -15.72 -25.33 0.59
C VAL A 90 -16.49 -24.14 0.02
N PRO A 91 -17.53 -23.63 0.70
CA PRO A 91 -18.25 -22.46 0.24
C PRO A 91 -17.30 -21.26 0.17
N PRO A 92 -17.48 -20.35 -0.81
CA PRO A 92 -16.57 -19.22 -1.01
C PRO A 92 -16.48 -18.38 0.25
N ILE A 93 -15.25 -18.10 0.67
CA ILE A 93 -14.97 -17.28 1.86
C ILE A 93 -14.68 -15.86 1.36
N PRO A 94 -15.46 -14.85 1.79
CA PRO A 94 -15.19 -13.47 1.43
C PRO A 94 -13.91 -12.99 2.14
N VAL A 95 -12.97 -12.44 1.39
CA VAL A 95 -11.74 -11.82 1.92
C VAL A 95 -11.63 -10.37 1.44
N ALA A 96 -10.81 -9.56 2.12
CA ALA A 96 -10.60 -8.17 1.72
C ALA A 96 -10.00 -8.11 0.30
N GLY A 97 -10.81 -7.68 -0.68
CA GLY A 97 -10.41 -7.53 -2.09
C GLY A 97 -10.89 -8.63 -3.04
N GLY A 98 -11.67 -9.62 -2.61
CA GLY A 98 -12.24 -10.65 -3.50
C GLY A 98 -12.83 -11.86 -2.79
N GLU A 99 -13.19 -12.90 -3.54
CA GLU A 99 -13.67 -14.18 -3.01
C GLU A 99 -12.60 -15.26 -3.19
N ILE A 100 -12.37 -16.09 -2.16
CA ILE A 100 -11.55 -17.30 -2.27
C ILE A 100 -12.49 -18.49 -2.35
N SER A 101 -12.49 -19.19 -3.48
CA SER A 101 -13.22 -20.44 -3.70
C SER A 101 -12.24 -21.59 -3.99
N GLY A 102 -12.54 -22.79 -3.49
CA GLY A 102 -11.81 -24.04 -3.75
C GLY A 102 -12.72 -25.14 -4.25
#